data_AF-A0A559M9G0-F1
#
_entry.id   AF-A0A559M9G0-F1
#
_cell.length_a   1.000
_cell.length_b   1.000
_cell.length_c   1.000
_cell.angle_alpha   90.00
_cell.angle_beta   90.00
_cell.angle_gamma   90.00
#
_symmetry.space_group_name_H-M   'P 1'
#
loop_
_entity.id
_entity.type
_entity.pdbx_description
1 polymer ?
#
loop_
_entity_poly.entity_id
_entity_poly.type
_entity_poly.pdbx_seq_one_letter_code
_entity_poly.pdbx_strand_id
1 'polypeptide(L)'
;MQELLVKMHGFGITLSGDQGAVITSIHLYNAAQQSGQMSKDLEWIDFEKVIEWQSPSWTFVGDRPESPWECFRHYNLVMGMSATALSMDRRGRPTLRLHNTSRATVLPKSQKKNRKLKFMSTYVDLSTEFVKKGLYGGFRWGHTRAATEPLVMLEMLVAKYVETKAEPAGVMVSTGQRKVHPLSMITIFKDCLKSEEAILRFDLFALNQRCVELLRKVQRFCVDLSPLDYPRHEYDGDCNLYECFSHLLAGKTGLKRYQPPRFDEACLTVKEMIAEVGDEEYRKAKARSFITGDGGKKVTDPFHAPFEDVMPLSLRSMFSQIIIAGDDPEDGITFI
;
A
#
# COMPACT_ATOMS: atom_id res chain seq x y z
N MET A 1 19.16 -4.40 16.41
CA MET A 1 18.95 -3.53 15.23
C MET A 1 17.89 -4.11 14.30
N GLN A 2 17.96 -5.38 13.90
CA GLN A 2 16.95 -6.03 13.05
C GLN A 2 15.53 -6.01 13.64
N GLU A 3 15.37 -6.26 14.95
CA GLU A 3 14.05 -6.16 15.62
C GLU A 3 13.44 -4.75 15.56
N LEU A 4 14.26 -3.71 15.66
CA LEU A 4 13.82 -2.32 15.52
C LEU A 4 13.34 -2.04 14.09
N LEU A 5 14.08 -2.49 13.08
CA LEU A 5 13.68 -2.35 11.68
C LEU A 5 12.36 -3.06 11.38
N VAL A 6 12.16 -4.25 11.92
CA VAL A 6 10.92 -5.01 11.79
C VAL A 6 9.75 -4.28 12.45
N LYS A 7 9.93 -3.76 13.67
CA LYS A 7 8.92 -2.96 14.36
C LYS A 7 8.60 -1.66 13.61
N MET A 8 9.62 -0.96 13.09
CA MET A 8 9.43 0.26 12.29
C MET A 8 8.73 -0.01 10.97
N HIS A 9 9.08 -1.10 10.27
CA HIS A 9 8.42 -1.51 9.05
C HIS A 9 6.96 -1.89 9.31
N GLY A 10 6.68 -2.64 10.39
CA GLY A 10 5.33 -2.99 10.80
C GLY A 10 4.48 -1.77 11.17
N PHE A 11 5.06 -0.83 11.93
CA PHE A 11 4.43 0.43 12.29
C PHE A 11 4.19 1.31 11.06
N GLY A 12 5.17 1.39 10.16
CA GLY A 12 5.07 2.11 8.90
C GLY A 12 4.01 1.58 7.97
N ILE A 13 3.87 0.27 7.87
CA ILE A 13 2.79 -0.33 7.10
C ILE A 13 1.45 -0.15 7.79
N THR A 14 1.39 -0.14 9.12
CA THR A 14 0.12 0.10 9.83
C THR A 14 -0.33 1.55 9.69
N LEU A 15 0.55 2.52 9.91
CA LEU A 15 0.23 3.94 9.75
C LEU A 15 -0.01 4.32 8.28
N SER A 16 0.91 3.95 7.39
CA SER A 16 0.84 4.32 5.97
C SER A 16 -0.16 3.47 5.19
N GLY A 17 -0.42 2.23 5.64
CA GLY A 17 -1.39 1.33 5.03
C GLY A 17 -2.83 1.61 5.46
N ASP A 18 -3.05 2.30 6.58
CA ASP A 18 -4.37 2.73 7.04
C ASP A 18 -4.83 4.02 6.36
N GLN A 19 -3.89 4.92 6.09
CA GLN A 19 -4.14 6.22 5.46
C GLN A 19 -4.06 6.08 3.94
N GLY A 20 -5.02 5.46 3.25
CA GLY A 20 -5.00 5.06 1.81
C GLY A 20 -4.43 6.00 0.70
N ALA A 21 -3.69 7.07 0.98
CA ALA A 21 -2.96 7.97 0.13
C ALA A 21 -1.99 7.27 -0.83
N VAL A 22 -1.18 6.31 -0.38
CA VAL A 22 -0.30 5.55 -1.29
C VAL A 22 -1.11 4.83 -2.35
N ILE A 23 -2.13 4.07 -1.94
CA ILE A 23 -3.02 3.34 -2.86
C ILE A 23 -3.75 4.32 -3.79
N THR A 24 -4.30 5.40 -3.23
CA THR A 24 -5.00 6.44 -4.00
C THR A 24 -4.09 7.07 -5.06
N SER A 25 -2.85 7.36 -4.70
CA SER A 25 -1.87 7.95 -5.60
C SER A 25 -1.42 6.99 -6.69
N ILE A 26 -1.27 5.70 -6.38
CA ILE A 26 -1.05 4.64 -7.39
C ILE A 26 -2.21 4.58 -8.39
N HIS A 27 -3.45 4.64 -7.92
CA HIS A 27 -4.63 4.66 -8.79
C HIS A 27 -4.71 5.94 -9.63
N LEU A 28 -4.37 7.10 -9.07
CA LEU A 28 -4.26 8.37 -9.80
C LEU A 28 -3.19 8.31 -10.89
N TYR A 29 -2.01 7.78 -10.56
CA TYR A 29 -0.92 7.57 -11.50
C TYR A 29 -1.34 6.64 -12.66
N ASN A 30 -1.96 5.49 -12.36
CA ASN A 30 -2.46 4.60 -13.41
C ASN A 30 -3.53 5.29 -14.27
N ALA A 31 -4.48 6.00 -13.64
CA ALA A 31 -5.52 6.73 -14.38
C ALA A 31 -4.93 7.80 -15.31
N ALA A 32 -3.88 8.50 -14.86
CA ALA A 32 -3.19 9.50 -15.68
C ALA A 32 -2.53 8.86 -16.92
N GLN A 33 -1.92 7.69 -16.78
CA GLN A 33 -1.40 6.91 -17.90
C GLN A 33 -2.51 6.45 -18.86
N GLN A 34 -3.59 5.84 -18.34
CA GLN A 34 -4.67 5.31 -19.19
C GLN A 34 -5.51 6.39 -19.87
N SER A 35 -5.46 7.62 -19.36
CA SER A 35 -6.13 8.77 -19.99
C SER A 35 -5.37 9.35 -21.19
N GLY A 36 -4.16 8.85 -21.49
CA GLY A 36 -3.28 9.42 -22.51
C GLY A 36 -2.66 10.76 -22.12
N GLN A 37 -2.95 11.27 -20.92
CA GLN A 37 -2.32 12.49 -20.43
C GLN A 37 -0.84 12.26 -20.12
N MET A 38 -0.44 11.06 -19.73
CA MET A 38 0.96 10.70 -19.48
C MET A 38 1.45 9.64 -20.47
N SER A 39 2.73 9.72 -20.87
CA SER A 39 3.35 8.63 -21.64
C SER A 39 3.36 7.36 -20.81
N LYS A 40 3.11 6.21 -21.45
CA LYS A 40 3.25 4.90 -20.82
C LYS A 40 4.71 4.59 -20.45
N ASP A 41 5.66 5.24 -21.12
CA ASP A 41 7.09 5.09 -20.85
C ASP A 41 7.54 5.91 -19.62
N LEU A 42 6.70 6.84 -19.14
CA LEU A 42 6.98 7.62 -17.95
C LEU A 42 6.56 6.82 -16.71
N GLU A 43 7.53 6.17 -16.08
CA GLU A 43 7.32 5.33 -14.91
C GLU A 43 7.66 6.07 -13.61
N TRP A 44 6.75 5.98 -12.63
CA TRP A 44 7.08 6.29 -11.25
C TRP A 44 7.64 5.02 -10.60
N ILE A 45 8.97 4.87 -10.59
CA ILE A 45 9.65 3.64 -10.16
C ILE A 45 9.25 3.21 -8.74
N ASP A 46 9.13 4.17 -7.81
CA ASP A 46 8.67 3.88 -6.44
C ASP A 46 7.28 3.21 -6.42
N PHE A 47 6.32 3.71 -7.22
CA PHE A 47 5.00 3.10 -7.32
C PHE A 47 5.03 1.75 -8.03
N GLU A 48 5.78 1.60 -9.12
CA GLU A 48 5.90 0.32 -9.80
C GLU A 48 6.47 -0.76 -8.87
N LYS A 49 7.43 -0.42 -8.01
CA LYS A 49 7.97 -1.34 -6.99
C LYS A 49 6.94 -1.68 -5.92
N VAL A 50 6.17 -0.71 -5.43
CA VAL A 50 5.09 -0.98 -4.49
C VAL A 50 4.01 -1.87 -5.11
N ILE A 51 3.63 -1.64 -6.38
CA ILE A 51 2.67 -2.48 -7.11
C ILE A 51 3.20 -3.91 -7.26
N GLU A 52 4.48 -4.06 -7.61
CA GLU A 52 5.17 -5.36 -7.69
C GLU A 52 5.09 -6.11 -6.36
N TRP A 53 5.45 -5.47 -5.24
CA TRP A 53 5.45 -6.09 -3.92
C TRP A 53 4.04 -6.38 -3.38
N GLN A 54 3.05 -5.56 -3.71
CA GLN A 54 1.66 -5.77 -3.30
C GLN A 54 0.93 -6.77 -4.19
N SER A 55 1.44 -7.03 -5.40
CA SER A 55 0.76 -7.58 -6.58
C SER A 55 -0.29 -6.64 -7.20
N PRO A 56 -0.43 -6.63 -8.54
CA PRO A 56 -1.50 -5.90 -9.22
C PRO A 56 -2.90 -6.33 -8.76
N SER A 57 -3.12 -7.64 -8.60
CA SER A 57 -4.39 -8.23 -8.15
C SER A 57 -4.87 -7.69 -6.80
N TRP A 58 -3.92 -7.43 -5.88
CA TRP A 58 -4.25 -6.79 -4.62
C TRP A 58 -4.47 -5.29 -4.78
N THR A 59 -3.59 -4.59 -5.49
CA THR A 59 -3.59 -3.14 -5.60
C THR A 59 -4.82 -2.61 -6.33
N PHE A 60 -5.25 -3.32 -7.37
CA PHE A 60 -6.35 -2.90 -8.26
C PHE A 60 -7.61 -3.74 -8.13
N VAL A 61 -7.66 -4.76 -7.26
CA VAL A 61 -8.80 -5.71 -7.19
C VAL A 61 -8.97 -6.45 -8.53
N GLY A 62 -7.93 -7.18 -8.92
CA GLY A 62 -7.80 -7.82 -10.24
C GLY A 62 -6.67 -7.20 -11.06
N ASP A 63 -6.74 -7.33 -12.37
CA ASP A 63 -5.69 -6.81 -13.26
C ASP A 63 -5.59 -5.28 -13.23
N ARG A 64 -4.45 -4.76 -13.69
CA ARG A 64 -4.21 -3.32 -13.78
C ARG A 64 -5.23 -2.71 -14.76
N PRO A 65 -6.00 -1.68 -14.36
CA PRO A 65 -7.00 -1.06 -15.23
C PRO A 65 -6.37 -0.45 -16.47
N GLU A 66 -7.01 -0.63 -17.63
CA GLU A 66 -6.50 -0.15 -18.94
C GLU A 66 -7.33 1.00 -19.53
N SER A 67 -8.41 1.38 -18.86
CA SER A 67 -9.26 2.51 -19.24
C SER A 67 -9.62 3.42 -18.06
N PRO A 68 -9.96 4.69 -18.29
CA PRO A 68 -10.40 5.60 -17.22
C PRO A 68 -11.62 5.08 -16.45
N TRP A 69 -12.55 4.39 -17.13
CA TRP A 69 -13.72 3.79 -16.47
C TRP A 69 -13.34 2.63 -15.55
N GLU A 70 -12.44 1.75 -15.98
CA GLU A 70 -11.93 0.68 -15.13
C GLU A 70 -11.14 1.25 -13.96
N CYS A 71 -10.34 2.30 -14.15
CA CYS A 71 -9.64 2.99 -13.06
C CYS A 71 -10.63 3.47 -12.00
N PHE A 72 -11.71 4.15 -12.42
CA PHE A 72 -12.78 4.58 -11.52
C PHE A 72 -13.41 3.41 -10.76
N ARG A 73 -13.76 2.33 -11.46
CA ARG A 73 -14.39 1.15 -10.86
C ARG A 73 -13.46 0.45 -9.86
N HIS A 74 -12.23 0.16 -10.25
CA HIS A 74 -11.26 -0.56 -9.44
C HIS A 74 -10.89 0.25 -8.19
N TYR A 75 -10.67 1.56 -8.34
CA TYR A 75 -10.43 2.44 -7.21
C TYR A 75 -11.60 2.43 -6.21
N ASN A 76 -12.84 2.58 -6.68
CA ASN A 76 -13.98 2.59 -5.76
C ASN A 76 -14.19 1.23 -5.07
N LEU A 77 -13.88 0.11 -5.72
CA LEU A 77 -13.86 -1.21 -5.08
C LEU A 77 -12.81 -1.29 -3.96
N VAL A 78 -11.61 -0.77 -4.21
CA VAL A 78 -10.53 -0.66 -3.22
C VAL A 78 -10.97 0.20 -2.03
N MET A 79 -11.71 1.28 -2.27
CA MET A 79 -12.26 2.17 -1.23
C MET A 79 -13.56 1.65 -0.61
N GLY A 80 -13.92 0.38 -0.82
CA GLY A 80 -15.01 -0.29 -0.11
C GLY A 80 -16.41 -0.06 -0.70
N MET A 81 -16.53 0.52 -1.89
CA MET A 81 -17.79 0.56 -2.63
C MET A 81 -18.19 -0.86 -3.05
N SER A 82 -19.50 -1.16 -3.02
CA SER A 82 -19.97 -2.49 -3.36
C SER A 82 -19.87 -2.76 -4.87
N ALA A 83 -19.49 -3.99 -5.24
CA ALA A 83 -19.45 -4.40 -6.64
C ALA A 83 -20.81 -4.26 -7.35
N THR A 84 -21.90 -4.47 -6.61
CA THR A 84 -23.28 -4.27 -7.10
C THR A 84 -23.57 -2.81 -7.42
N ALA A 85 -22.98 -1.84 -6.70
CA ALA A 85 -23.13 -0.42 -7.03
C ALA A 85 -22.35 -0.03 -8.29
N LEU A 86 -21.32 -0.79 -8.67
CA LEU A 86 -20.46 -0.54 -9.82
C LEU A 86 -20.70 -1.52 -10.99
N SER A 87 -21.75 -2.33 -10.91
CA SER A 87 -22.09 -3.33 -11.94
C SER A 87 -22.84 -2.69 -13.12
N MET A 88 -23.08 -3.49 -14.17
CA MET A 88 -23.99 -3.14 -15.25
C MET A 88 -25.29 -3.94 -15.07
N ASP A 89 -26.43 -3.33 -15.41
CA ASP A 89 -27.71 -4.03 -15.46
C ASP A 89 -27.79 -4.96 -16.67
N ARG A 90 -28.89 -5.73 -16.79
CA ARG A 90 -29.11 -6.64 -17.92
C ARG A 90 -29.16 -5.95 -19.29
N ARG A 91 -29.26 -4.62 -19.32
CA ARG A 91 -29.30 -3.79 -20.52
C ARG A 91 -27.96 -3.08 -20.77
N GLY A 92 -26.92 -3.42 -20.01
CA GLY A 92 -25.58 -2.82 -20.11
C GLY A 92 -25.48 -1.41 -19.54
N ARG A 93 -26.45 -0.94 -18.75
CA ARG A 93 -26.44 0.39 -18.13
C ARG A 93 -25.78 0.33 -16.75
N PRO A 94 -24.98 1.34 -16.36
CA PRO A 94 -24.41 1.38 -15.01
C PRO A 94 -25.49 1.29 -13.93
N THR A 95 -25.33 0.40 -12.95
CA THR A 95 -26.18 0.32 -11.76
C THR A 95 -25.87 1.41 -10.73
N LEU A 96 -24.82 2.20 -10.98
CA LEU A 96 -24.39 3.31 -10.14
C LEU A 96 -25.52 4.32 -9.98
N ARG A 97 -26.18 4.27 -8.83
CA ARG A 97 -27.23 5.24 -8.46
C ARG A 97 -26.56 6.47 -7.88
N LEU A 98 -26.49 7.49 -8.69
CA LEU A 98 -26.01 8.78 -8.24
C LEU A 98 -27.15 9.51 -7.54
N HIS A 99 -26.87 10.05 -6.36
CA HIS A 99 -27.82 10.92 -5.70
C HIS A 99 -27.62 12.33 -6.25
N ASN A 100 -28.57 12.78 -7.08
CA ASN A 100 -28.63 14.17 -7.50
C ASN A 100 -29.24 14.98 -6.36
N THR A 101 -28.42 15.75 -5.67
CA THR A 101 -28.90 16.82 -4.81
C THR A 101 -29.14 18.07 -5.67
N SER A 102 -29.78 19.10 -5.11
CA SER A 102 -29.93 20.40 -5.78
C SER A 102 -28.59 21.07 -6.13
N ARG A 103 -27.47 20.55 -5.59
CA ARG A 103 -26.14 21.16 -5.70
C ARG A 103 -25.09 20.26 -6.34
N ALA A 104 -25.20 18.93 -6.22
CA ALA A 104 -24.17 18.01 -6.69
C ALA A 104 -24.69 16.60 -6.98
N THR A 105 -24.00 15.91 -7.88
CA THR A 105 -24.11 14.48 -8.09
C THR A 105 -23.16 13.77 -7.12
N VAL A 106 -23.74 13.09 -6.12
CA VAL A 106 -23.01 12.44 -5.02
C VAL A 106 -22.87 10.94 -5.30
N LEU A 107 -21.66 10.41 -5.10
CA LEU A 107 -21.40 8.98 -5.20
C LEU A 107 -21.99 8.21 -4.01
N PRO A 108 -22.33 6.92 -4.17
CA PRO A 108 -22.74 6.09 -3.04
C PRO A 108 -21.67 6.08 -1.95
N LYS A 109 -22.09 6.15 -0.69
CA LYS A 109 -21.17 6.01 0.43
C LYS A 109 -20.56 4.61 0.44
N SER A 110 -19.28 4.54 0.80
CA SER A 110 -18.60 3.26 1.00
C SER A 110 -19.32 2.45 2.07
N GLN A 111 -19.51 1.16 1.81
CA GLN A 111 -20.19 0.23 2.72
C GLN A 111 -19.19 -0.66 3.48
N LYS A 112 -17.92 -0.65 3.06
CA LYS A 112 -16.87 -1.52 3.59
C LYS A 112 -15.64 -0.71 3.95
N LYS A 113 -14.79 -1.27 4.80
CA LYS A 113 -13.49 -0.67 5.09
C LYS A 113 -12.62 -0.63 3.82
N ASN A 114 -11.83 0.42 3.68
CA ASN A 114 -10.86 0.55 2.61
C ASN A 114 -9.86 -0.61 2.66
N ARG A 115 -9.41 -1.06 1.49
CA ARG A 115 -8.32 -2.02 1.40
C ARG A 115 -7.04 -1.35 1.90
N LYS A 116 -6.32 -2.07 2.76
CA LYS A 116 -5.03 -1.66 3.32
C LYS A 116 -3.88 -2.27 2.53
N LEU A 117 -2.71 -1.65 2.59
CA LEU A 117 -1.48 -2.26 2.09
C LEU A 117 -1.19 -3.54 2.90
N LYS A 118 -0.77 -4.61 2.22
CA LYS A 118 -0.23 -5.81 2.86
C LYS A 118 1.16 -5.52 3.41
N PHE A 119 1.59 -6.36 4.35
CA PHE A 119 3.01 -6.46 4.64
C PHE A 119 3.76 -6.90 3.38
N MET A 120 4.70 -6.06 2.94
CA MET A 120 5.46 -6.31 1.71
C MET A 120 6.55 -7.35 1.93
N SER A 121 7.09 -7.44 3.15
CA SER A 121 8.04 -8.49 3.54
C SER A 121 7.30 -9.68 4.12
N THR A 122 7.60 -10.87 3.59
CA THR A 122 7.11 -12.15 4.10
C THR A 122 7.55 -12.36 5.54
N TYR A 123 8.77 -11.96 5.88
CA TYR A 123 9.26 -12.01 7.25
C TYR A 123 8.35 -11.21 8.20
N VAL A 124 8.02 -9.97 7.82
CA VAL A 124 7.18 -9.10 8.67
C VAL A 124 5.75 -9.61 8.72
N ASP A 125 5.21 -10.05 7.59
CA ASP A 125 3.87 -10.64 7.48
C ASP A 125 3.70 -11.81 8.45
N LEU A 126 4.60 -12.80 8.36
CA LEU A 126 4.60 -13.96 9.25
C LEU A 126 4.75 -13.52 10.71
N SER A 127 5.74 -12.67 11.03
CA SER A 127 5.96 -12.18 12.40
C SER A 127 4.74 -11.50 13.01
N THR A 128 3.92 -10.84 12.19
CA THR A 128 2.73 -10.11 12.63
C THR A 128 1.49 -11.01 12.72
N GLU A 129 1.34 -11.99 11.83
CA GLU A 129 0.28 -13.00 11.93
C GLU A 129 0.36 -13.77 13.26
N PHE A 130 1.57 -14.00 13.78
CA PHE A 130 1.75 -14.59 15.11
C PHE A 130 1.16 -13.73 16.23
N VAL A 131 1.19 -12.40 16.11
CA VAL A 131 0.61 -11.51 17.11
C VAL A 131 -0.91 -11.51 17.05
N LYS A 132 -1.50 -11.58 15.85
CA LYS A 132 -2.96 -11.46 15.63
C LYS A 132 -3.75 -12.74 15.92
N LYS A 133 -3.15 -13.93 15.76
CA LYS A 133 -3.85 -15.22 15.98
C LYS A 133 -4.13 -15.58 17.45
N GLY A 134 -3.69 -14.76 18.40
CA GLY A 134 -4.15 -14.83 19.79
C GLY A 134 -5.61 -14.38 20.00
N LEU A 135 -6.25 -13.73 19.02
CA LEU A 135 -7.54 -13.04 19.23
C LEU A 135 -8.73 -13.57 18.42
N TYR A 136 -8.54 -14.17 17.23
CA TYR A 136 -9.68 -14.67 16.44
C TYR A 136 -9.36 -15.96 15.67
N GLY A 137 -10.18 -17.00 15.88
CA GLY A 137 -9.95 -18.39 15.48
C GLY A 137 -9.95 -18.68 13.97
N GLY A 138 -8.86 -18.33 13.28
CA GLY A 138 -8.58 -18.72 11.90
C GLY A 138 -7.28 -19.54 11.75
N PHE A 139 -7.39 -20.70 11.09
CA PHE A 139 -6.34 -21.70 10.74
C PHE A 139 -5.48 -22.27 11.89
N ARG A 140 -5.60 -23.61 12.07
CA ARG A 140 -4.91 -24.46 13.06
C ARG A 140 -3.40 -24.65 12.78
N TRP A 141 -2.62 -23.59 12.82
CA TRP A 141 -1.21 -23.72 13.19
C TRP A 141 -1.14 -23.22 14.63
N GLY A 142 -1.31 -24.14 15.57
CA GLY A 142 -1.48 -23.81 16.98
C GLY A 142 -0.30 -22.97 17.48
N HIS A 143 -0.60 -21.92 18.26
CA HIS A 143 0.39 -21.23 19.09
C HIS A 143 0.98 -22.24 20.07
N THR A 144 2.00 -22.96 19.65
CA THR A 144 2.96 -23.53 20.59
C THR A 144 3.93 -22.40 20.96
N ARG A 145 4.51 -22.43 22.17
CA ARG A 145 5.64 -21.55 22.53
C ARG A 145 6.77 -21.59 21.49
N ALA A 146 6.85 -22.67 20.70
CA ALA A 146 7.78 -22.85 19.61
C ALA A 146 7.49 -21.96 18.37
N ALA A 147 6.28 -21.41 18.21
CA ALA A 147 5.93 -20.59 17.04
C ALA A 147 6.72 -19.28 16.94
N THR A 148 7.16 -18.73 18.08
CA THR A 148 8.05 -17.56 18.14
C THR A 148 9.53 -17.96 18.19
N GLU A 149 9.84 -19.27 18.20
CA GLU A 149 11.22 -19.71 18.16
C GLU A 149 11.82 -19.40 16.77
N PRO A 150 13.06 -18.88 16.72
CA PRO A 150 13.73 -18.54 15.48
C PRO A 150 13.76 -19.67 14.45
N LEU A 151 13.79 -20.92 14.91
CA LEU A 151 13.78 -22.11 14.05
C LEU A 151 12.44 -22.32 13.34
N VAL A 152 11.30 -22.09 14.01
CA VAL A 152 9.98 -22.23 13.39
C VAL A 152 9.75 -21.11 12.39
N MET A 153 10.15 -19.88 12.71
CA MET A 153 10.16 -18.75 11.77
C MET A 153 10.98 -19.06 10.51
N LEU A 154 12.16 -19.65 10.69
CA LEU A 154 13.02 -20.09 9.60
C LEU A 154 12.32 -21.13 8.71
N GLU A 155 11.76 -22.19 9.32
CA GLU A 155 11.04 -23.25 8.58
C GLU A 155 9.87 -22.69 7.77
N MET A 156 9.09 -21.76 8.35
CA MET A 156 7.94 -21.16 7.67
C MET A 156 8.35 -20.24 6.52
N LEU A 157 9.42 -19.46 6.68
CA LEU A 157 9.95 -18.63 5.60
C LEU A 157 10.47 -19.48 4.45
N VAL A 158 11.17 -20.56 4.77
CA VAL A 158 11.64 -21.53 3.77
C VAL A 158 10.46 -22.17 3.04
N ALA A 159 9.42 -22.60 3.77
CA ALA A 159 8.23 -23.21 3.18
C ALA A 159 7.51 -22.24 2.21
N LYS A 160 7.22 -21.00 2.67
CA LYS A 160 6.53 -19.98 1.85
C LYS A 160 7.36 -19.56 0.64
N TYR A 161 8.69 -19.45 0.78
CA TYR A 161 9.57 -19.15 -0.34
C TYR A 161 9.60 -20.28 -1.38
N VAL A 162 9.64 -21.54 -0.93
CA VAL A 162 9.58 -22.71 -1.82
C VAL A 162 8.24 -22.77 -2.55
N GLU A 163 7.12 -22.49 -1.88
CA GLU A 163 5.79 -22.40 -2.50
C GLU A 163 5.72 -21.29 -3.55
N THR A 164 6.34 -20.14 -3.28
CA THR A 164 6.34 -19.00 -4.22
C THR A 164 7.22 -19.26 -5.45
N LYS A 165 8.32 -20.01 -5.28
CA LYS A 165 9.28 -20.35 -6.35
C LYS A 165 8.89 -21.58 -7.15
N ALA A 166 8.11 -22.49 -6.57
CA ALA A 166 7.50 -23.58 -7.30
C ALA A 166 6.41 -22.99 -8.20
N GLU A 167 6.63 -22.98 -9.52
CA GLU A 167 5.65 -22.48 -10.48
C GLU A 167 4.25 -23.08 -10.24
N PRO A 168 3.17 -22.37 -10.59
CA PRO A 168 1.80 -22.85 -10.48
C PRO A 168 1.49 -23.86 -11.59
N ALA A 169 2.31 -24.89 -11.75
CA ALA A 169 2.04 -25.99 -12.66
C ALA A 169 1.08 -26.97 -11.98
N GLY A 170 -0.19 -26.58 -11.82
CA GLY A 170 -1.39 -27.45 -11.69
C GLY A 170 -1.40 -28.65 -10.73
N VAL A 171 -0.36 -28.86 -9.93
CA VAL A 171 -0.18 -30.04 -9.09
C VAL A 171 -0.51 -29.61 -7.67
N MET A 172 -1.60 -30.16 -7.13
CA MET A 172 -1.83 -30.18 -5.68
C MET A 172 -0.62 -30.87 -5.04
N VAL A 173 0.36 -30.05 -4.61
CA VAL A 173 1.45 -30.54 -3.77
C VAL A 173 0.79 -30.88 -2.44
N SER A 174 0.64 -32.17 -2.18
CA SER A 174 0.22 -32.65 -0.88
C SER A 174 1.17 -32.08 0.16
N THR A 175 0.60 -31.61 1.27
CA THR A 175 1.25 -31.01 2.44
C THR A 175 2.12 -31.99 3.23
N GLY A 176 2.75 -32.95 2.55
CA GLY A 176 3.86 -33.71 3.10
C GLY A 176 5.04 -32.77 3.23
N GLN A 177 5.40 -32.42 4.48
CA GLN A 177 6.60 -31.66 4.80
C GLN A 177 7.79 -32.27 4.06
N ARG A 178 8.19 -31.70 2.92
CA ARG A 178 9.47 -32.03 2.30
C ARG A 178 10.52 -31.62 3.32
N LYS A 179 11.15 -32.60 3.95
CA LYS A 179 12.25 -32.37 4.89
C LYS A 179 13.39 -31.73 4.11
N VAL A 180 13.46 -30.41 4.14
CA VAL A 180 14.57 -29.65 3.56
C VAL A 180 15.78 -29.90 4.44
N HIS A 181 16.94 -30.21 3.83
CA HIS A 181 18.17 -30.40 4.59
C HIS A 181 18.56 -29.09 5.32
N PRO A 182 19.08 -29.10 6.56
CA PRO A 182 19.37 -27.88 7.33
C PRO A 182 20.25 -26.86 6.59
N LEU A 183 21.27 -27.31 5.86
CA LEU A 183 22.12 -26.42 5.05
C LEU A 183 21.34 -25.76 3.89
N SER A 184 20.41 -26.51 3.29
CA SER A 184 19.52 -25.98 2.25
C SER A 184 18.53 -24.98 2.84
N MET A 185 18.02 -25.22 4.05
CA MET A 185 17.14 -24.27 4.74
C MET A 185 17.82 -22.93 4.98
N ILE A 186 19.05 -22.95 5.52
CA ILE A 186 19.83 -21.72 5.76
C ILE A 186 20.12 -20.98 4.45
N THR A 187 20.43 -21.72 3.39
CA THR A 187 20.68 -21.12 2.06
C THR A 187 19.41 -20.46 1.50
N ILE A 188 18.28 -21.18 1.51
CA ILE A 188 16.99 -20.65 1.07
C ILE A 188 16.58 -19.42 1.89
N PHE A 189 16.75 -19.47 3.21
CA PHE A 189 16.44 -18.35 4.09
C PHE A 189 17.32 -17.13 3.80
N LYS A 190 18.63 -17.33 3.62
CA LYS A 190 19.56 -16.27 3.21
C LYS A 190 19.13 -15.64 1.88
N ASP A 191 18.72 -16.45 0.92
CA ASP A 191 18.27 -15.95 -0.39
C ASP A 191 16.92 -15.22 -0.28
N CYS A 192 16.01 -15.71 0.56
CA CYS A 192 14.75 -15.04 0.88
C CYS A 192 15.00 -13.66 1.51
N LEU A 193 15.81 -13.58 2.58
CA LEU A 193 16.16 -12.30 3.20
C LEU A 193 16.85 -11.34 2.24
N LYS A 194 17.74 -11.84 1.39
CA LYS A 194 18.37 -11.03 0.34
C LYS A 194 17.36 -10.50 -0.67
N SER A 195 16.35 -11.30 -1.05
CA SER A 195 15.31 -10.85 -1.98
C SER A 195 14.41 -9.77 -1.38
N GLU A 196 14.18 -9.79 -0.07
CA GLU A 196 13.37 -8.80 0.64
C GLU A 196 14.17 -7.62 1.19
N GLU A 197 15.49 -7.63 1.00
CA GLU A 197 16.39 -6.62 1.54
C GLU A 197 16.04 -5.20 1.07
N ALA A 198 15.65 -5.05 -0.20
CA ALA A 198 15.18 -3.78 -0.74
C ALA A 198 13.84 -3.34 -0.14
N ILE A 199 12.93 -4.28 0.12
CA ILE A 199 11.60 -4.04 0.70
C ILE A 199 11.74 -3.49 2.12
N LEU A 200 12.58 -4.13 2.93
CA LEU A 200 12.80 -3.74 4.33
C LEU A 200 13.45 -2.37 4.47
N ARG A 201 14.17 -1.91 3.45
CA ARG A 201 14.83 -0.59 3.41
C ARG A 201 14.05 0.47 2.64
N PHE A 202 12.90 0.11 2.08
CA PHE A 202 12.05 1.07 1.39
C PHE A 202 11.33 1.94 2.42
N ASP A 203 11.51 3.25 2.33
CA ASP A 203 10.89 4.20 3.25
C ASP A 203 9.46 4.51 2.81
N LEU A 204 8.54 3.65 3.23
CA LEU A 204 7.12 3.80 2.93
C LEU A 204 6.51 5.05 3.57
N PHE A 205 7.08 5.55 4.68
CA PHE A 205 6.59 6.76 5.33
C PHE A 205 6.89 8.00 4.49
N ALA A 206 8.13 8.13 4.02
CA ALA A 206 8.51 9.21 3.12
C ALA A 206 7.66 9.19 1.85
N LEU A 207 7.44 8.00 1.26
CA LEU A 207 6.52 7.86 0.12
C LEU A 207 5.10 8.30 0.47
N ASN A 208 4.55 7.86 1.61
CA ASN A 208 3.21 8.22 2.05
C ASN A 208 3.05 9.73 2.24
N GLN A 209 4.04 10.39 2.85
CA GLN A 209 4.02 11.85 3.02
C GLN A 209 3.94 12.55 1.66
N ARG A 210 4.76 12.14 0.68
CA ARG A 210 4.69 12.69 -0.68
C ARG A 210 3.37 12.42 -1.37
N CYS A 211 2.77 11.24 -1.15
CA CYS A 211 1.44 10.92 -1.64
C CYS A 211 0.37 11.84 -1.04
N VAL A 212 0.44 12.12 0.26
CA VAL A 212 -0.47 13.07 0.93
C VAL A 212 -0.28 14.48 0.36
N GLU A 213 0.96 14.92 0.14
CA GLU A 213 1.25 16.22 -0.47
C GLU A 213 0.74 16.32 -1.92
N LEU A 214 0.92 15.27 -2.72
CA LEU A 214 0.36 15.16 -4.07
C LEU A 214 -1.17 15.31 -4.03
N LEU A 215 -1.85 14.54 -3.18
CA LEU A 215 -3.30 14.56 -3.09
C LEU A 215 -3.82 15.91 -2.57
N ARG A 216 -3.12 16.54 -1.62
CA ARG A 216 -3.46 17.90 -1.14
C ARG A 216 -3.34 18.93 -2.26
N LYS A 217 -2.28 18.86 -3.09
CA LYS A 217 -2.14 19.74 -4.27
C LYS A 217 -3.33 19.56 -5.22
N VAL A 218 -3.67 18.31 -5.54
CA VAL A 218 -4.83 17.98 -6.41
C VAL A 218 -6.16 18.48 -5.82
N GLN A 219 -6.39 18.26 -4.53
CA GLN A 219 -7.59 18.71 -3.81
C GLN A 219 -7.73 20.24 -3.86
N ARG A 220 -6.65 20.98 -3.63
CA ARG A 220 -6.67 22.46 -3.72
C ARG A 220 -7.12 22.93 -5.10
N PHE A 221 -6.61 22.34 -6.17
CA PHE A 221 -7.08 22.68 -7.52
C PHE A 221 -8.58 22.41 -7.71
N CYS A 222 -9.07 21.28 -7.18
CA CYS A 222 -10.49 20.93 -7.27
C CYS A 222 -11.36 21.94 -6.50
N VAL A 223 -11.00 22.25 -5.25
CA VAL A 223 -11.75 23.15 -4.36
C VAL A 223 -11.70 24.59 -4.84
N ASP A 224 -10.54 25.07 -5.29
CA ASP A 224 -10.36 26.48 -5.66
C ASP A 224 -10.89 26.79 -7.06
N LEU A 225 -10.71 25.88 -8.03
CA LEU A 225 -11.10 26.09 -9.42
C LEU A 225 -12.49 25.54 -9.77
N SER A 226 -13.02 24.62 -8.97
CA SER A 226 -14.34 24.02 -9.17
C SER A 226 -15.19 23.97 -7.88
N PRO A 227 -15.42 25.10 -7.19
CA PRO A 227 -16.11 25.13 -5.89
C PRO A 227 -17.59 24.69 -5.93
N LEU A 228 -18.23 24.67 -7.10
CA LEU A 228 -19.62 24.16 -7.24
C LEU A 228 -19.67 22.63 -7.20
N ASP A 229 -18.66 21.96 -7.74
CA ASP A 229 -18.54 20.50 -7.71
C ASP A 229 -17.78 20.00 -6.47
N TYR A 230 -16.89 20.84 -5.91
CA TYR A 230 -16.04 20.55 -4.75
C TYR A 230 -16.17 21.65 -3.68
N PRO A 231 -17.33 21.75 -3.01
CA PRO A 231 -17.53 22.78 -1.99
C PRO A 231 -16.53 22.60 -0.84
N ARG A 232 -15.85 23.69 -0.45
CA ARG A 232 -14.78 23.67 0.56
C ARG A 232 -15.20 23.03 1.89
N HIS A 233 -16.44 23.22 2.33
CA HIS A 233 -16.92 22.64 3.60
C HIS A 233 -17.09 21.10 3.57
N GLU A 234 -17.15 20.48 2.39
CA GLU A 234 -17.23 19.01 2.24
C GLU A 234 -15.89 18.41 1.80
N TYR A 235 -15.13 19.12 0.98
CA TYR A 235 -13.93 18.58 0.32
C TYR A 235 -12.61 19.11 0.85
N ASP A 236 -12.58 20.05 1.79
CA ASP A 236 -11.33 20.52 2.40
C ASP A 236 -10.84 19.57 3.49
N GLY A 237 -9.54 19.56 3.74
CA GLY A 237 -8.90 18.74 4.77
C GLY A 237 -8.53 17.31 4.35
N ASP A 238 -7.64 16.71 5.12
CA ASP A 238 -6.98 15.45 4.76
C ASP A 238 -7.90 14.22 4.78
N CYS A 239 -8.96 14.27 5.58
CA CYS A 239 -9.95 13.18 5.63
C CYS A 239 -10.72 13.01 4.31
N ASN A 240 -10.76 14.05 3.47
CA ASN A 240 -11.56 14.11 2.25
C ASN A 240 -10.74 13.93 0.96
N LEU A 241 -9.42 13.68 1.07
CA LEU A 241 -8.53 13.50 -0.09
C LEU A 241 -9.02 12.38 -1.03
N TYR A 242 -9.46 11.26 -0.44
CA TYR A 242 -9.89 10.08 -1.18
C TYR A 242 -11.23 10.28 -1.90
N GLU A 243 -12.15 10.98 -1.26
CA GLU A 243 -13.47 11.30 -1.81
C GLU A 243 -13.33 12.31 -2.96
N CYS A 244 -12.47 13.32 -2.77
CA CYS A 244 -12.10 14.26 -3.82
C CYS A 244 -11.58 13.53 -5.08
N PHE A 245 -10.65 12.58 -4.91
CA PHE A 245 -10.14 11.81 -6.04
C PHE A 245 -11.20 10.91 -6.69
N SER A 246 -12.08 10.25 -5.92
CA SER A 246 -13.19 9.48 -6.49
C SER A 246 -14.09 10.34 -7.38
N HIS A 247 -14.42 11.54 -6.89
CA HIS A 247 -15.21 12.52 -7.62
C HIS A 247 -14.50 13.03 -8.88
N LEU A 248 -13.19 13.26 -8.78
CA LEU A 248 -12.35 13.63 -9.92
C LEU A 248 -12.39 12.60 -11.04
N LEU A 249 -12.19 11.32 -10.71
CA LEU A 249 -12.27 10.22 -11.68
C LEU A 249 -13.67 10.10 -12.29
N ALA A 250 -14.72 10.26 -11.48
CA ALA A 250 -16.09 10.23 -11.99
C ALA A 250 -16.33 11.33 -13.05
N GLY A 251 -15.78 12.53 -12.85
CA GLY A 251 -15.84 13.58 -13.87
C GLY A 251 -15.17 13.16 -15.19
N LYS A 252 -14.01 12.49 -15.13
CA LYS A 252 -13.31 12.00 -16.32
C LYS A 252 -14.05 10.89 -17.06
N THR A 253 -14.87 10.10 -16.38
CA THR A 253 -15.67 9.02 -17.00
C THR A 253 -16.96 9.51 -17.65
N GLY A 254 -17.19 10.83 -17.71
CA GLY A 254 -18.35 11.43 -18.36
C GLY A 254 -19.52 11.67 -17.40
N LEU A 255 -19.30 11.56 -16.08
CA LEU A 255 -20.31 11.99 -15.12
C LEU A 255 -20.56 13.50 -15.30
N LYS A 256 -21.84 13.88 -15.37
CA LYS A 256 -22.21 15.29 -15.50
C LYS A 256 -21.72 16.08 -14.28
N ARG A 257 -20.96 17.14 -14.53
CA ARG A 257 -20.45 18.10 -13.56
C ARG A 257 -20.94 19.50 -13.90
N TYR A 258 -21.00 20.39 -12.91
CA TYR A 258 -21.36 21.79 -13.14
C TYR A 258 -20.21 22.59 -13.75
N GLN A 259 -18.97 22.17 -13.46
CA GLN A 259 -17.75 22.80 -13.91
C GLN A 259 -16.84 21.76 -14.61
N PRO A 260 -15.85 22.22 -15.39
CA PRO A 260 -14.92 21.31 -16.06
C PRO A 260 -14.21 20.38 -15.07
N PRO A 261 -14.02 19.09 -15.42
CA PRO A 261 -13.30 18.14 -14.56
C PRO A 261 -11.83 18.55 -14.46
N ARG A 262 -11.28 18.59 -13.25
CA ARG A 262 -9.88 19.01 -12.97
C ARG A 262 -8.85 17.89 -13.11
N PHE A 263 -9.21 16.87 -13.89
CA PHE A 263 -8.42 15.64 -13.97
C PHE A 263 -7.11 15.87 -14.74
N ASP A 264 -7.12 16.75 -15.74
CA ASP A 264 -5.93 17.03 -16.54
C ASP A 264 -4.89 17.82 -15.70
N GLU A 265 -5.32 18.75 -14.86
CA GLU A 265 -4.49 19.45 -13.88
C GLU A 265 -3.88 18.48 -12.84
N ALA A 266 -4.67 17.49 -12.39
CA ALA A 266 -4.15 16.43 -11.51
C ALA A 266 -3.08 15.58 -12.21
N CYS A 267 -3.28 15.24 -13.50
CA CYS A 267 -2.28 14.52 -14.28
C CYS A 267 -0.97 15.31 -14.44
N LEU A 268 -1.05 16.63 -14.65
CA LEU A 268 0.12 17.50 -14.69
C LEU A 268 0.87 17.49 -13.34
N THR A 269 0.14 17.56 -12.23
CA THR A 269 0.73 17.48 -10.89
C THR A 269 1.46 16.16 -10.67
N VAL A 270 0.90 15.04 -11.15
CA VAL A 270 1.56 13.72 -11.09
C VAL A 270 2.85 13.72 -11.92
N LYS A 271 2.82 14.27 -13.15
CA LYS A 271 4.03 14.36 -14.00
C LYS A 271 5.13 15.17 -13.34
N GLU A 272 4.79 16.32 -12.77
CA GLU A 272 5.74 17.19 -12.07
C GLU A 272 6.37 16.44 -10.89
N MET A 273 5.55 15.73 -10.11
CA MET A 273 6.03 14.94 -8.97
C MET A 273 6.95 13.78 -9.41
N ILE A 274 6.65 13.10 -10.53
CA ILE A 274 7.51 12.06 -11.08
C ILE A 274 8.84 12.65 -11.55
N ALA A 275 8.83 13.81 -12.20
CA ALA A 275 10.05 14.47 -12.65
C ALA A 275 10.91 14.95 -11.47
N GLU A 276 10.29 15.39 -10.38
CA GLU A 276 10.98 15.86 -9.18
C GLU A 276 11.56 14.71 -8.34
N VAL A 277 10.77 13.65 -8.12
CA VAL A 277 11.07 12.60 -7.14
C VAL A 277 11.36 11.25 -7.80
N GLY A 278 10.51 10.82 -8.73
CA GLY A 278 10.69 9.64 -9.61
C GLY A 278 10.99 8.30 -8.92
N ASP A 279 12.24 8.08 -8.54
CA ASP A 279 12.77 6.84 -7.99
C ASP A 279 13.48 7.03 -6.63
N GLU A 280 13.24 8.16 -5.96
CA GLU A 280 14.04 8.59 -4.83
C GLU A 280 14.08 7.57 -3.69
N GLU A 281 12.94 7.00 -3.28
CA GLU A 281 12.93 6.06 -2.16
C GLU A 281 13.49 4.70 -2.54
N TYR A 282 13.25 4.25 -3.77
CA TYR A 282 13.83 3.02 -4.27
C TYR A 282 15.36 3.14 -4.42
N ARG A 283 15.85 4.28 -4.90
CA ARG A 283 17.28 4.58 -5.01
C ARG A 283 17.92 4.65 -3.62
N LYS A 284 17.29 5.30 -2.64
CA LYS A 284 17.74 5.30 -1.24
C LYS A 284 17.77 3.89 -0.66
N ALA A 285 16.73 3.09 -0.87
CA ALA A 285 16.66 1.71 -0.42
C ALA A 285 17.81 0.85 -0.99
N LYS A 286 18.13 1.02 -2.29
CA LYS A 286 19.28 0.37 -2.94
C LYS A 286 20.62 0.88 -2.42
N ALA A 287 20.77 2.18 -2.21
CA ALA A 287 22.00 2.78 -1.70
C ALA A 287 22.32 2.30 -0.27
N ARG A 288 21.28 2.06 0.55
CA ARG A 288 21.39 1.45 1.88
C ARG A 288 21.71 -0.04 1.85
N SER A 289 21.83 -0.67 0.67
CA SER A 289 22.20 -2.09 0.55
C SER A 289 23.68 -2.33 0.80
N PHE A 290 23.98 -3.24 1.73
CA PHE A 290 25.34 -3.57 2.15
C PHE A 290 26.04 -4.58 1.23
N ILE A 291 25.33 -5.12 0.24
CA ILE A 291 25.84 -6.16 -0.67
C ILE A 291 25.75 -5.60 -2.09
N THR A 292 26.89 -5.31 -2.72
CA THR A 292 26.93 -5.07 -4.16
C THR A 292 26.79 -6.41 -4.89
N GLY A 293 26.12 -6.41 -6.05
CA GLY A 293 25.72 -7.63 -6.77
C GLY A 293 26.88 -8.53 -7.24
N ASP A 294 28.10 -8.03 -7.18
CA ASP A 294 29.38 -8.67 -7.49
C ASP A 294 30.01 -9.40 -6.29
N GLY A 295 29.37 -9.38 -5.11
CA GLY A 295 29.89 -10.06 -3.91
C GLY A 295 31.09 -9.37 -3.26
N GLY A 296 31.52 -8.23 -3.81
CA GLY A 296 32.45 -7.32 -3.16
C GLY A 296 31.81 -6.80 -1.88
N LYS A 297 32.47 -6.97 -0.73
CA LYS A 297 32.09 -6.20 0.46
C LYS A 297 32.39 -4.74 0.15
N LYS A 298 31.35 -3.92 -0.01
CA LYS A 298 31.52 -2.48 0.16
C LYS A 298 32.05 -2.28 1.57
N VAL A 299 33.27 -1.77 1.69
CA VAL A 299 33.83 -1.35 2.98
C VAL A 299 32.82 -0.37 3.58
N THR A 300 32.33 -0.75 4.74
CA THR A 300 31.25 -0.11 5.48
C THR A 300 31.51 1.38 5.68
N ASP A 301 30.48 2.18 5.38
CA ASP A 301 30.12 3.30 6.25
C ASP A 301 30.18 2.81 7.71
N PRO A 302 31.00 3.42 8.61
CA PRO A 302 31.31 2.90 9.93
C PRO A 302 30.10 2.81 10.87
N PHE A 303 29.13 1.92 10.62
CA PHE A 303 27.93 1.71 11.42
C PHE A 303 27.19 2.99 11.85
N HIS A 304 27.47 4.13 11.22
CA HIS A 304 26.72 5.33 11.42
C HIS A 304 25.44 5.11 10.64
N ALA A 305 24.39 4.72 11.37
CA ALA A 305 23.05 4.99 10.88
C ALA A 305 23.04 6.46 10.48
N PRO A 306 22.56 6.82 9.27
CA PRO A 306 22.33 8.20 8.90
C PRO A 306 21.67 8.91 10.08
N PHE A 307 22.04 10.16 10.37
CA PHE A 307 21.45 10.86 11.52
C PHE A 307 19.91 10.83 11.46
N GLU A 308 19.33 10.82 10.25
CA GLU A 308 17.89 10.68 10.04
C GLU A 308 17.32 9.32 10.50
N ASP A 309 18.13 8.25 10.51
CA ASP A 309 17.76 6.90 10.96
C ASP A 309 18.08 6.66 12.46
N VAL A 310 18.79 7.58 13.13
CA VAL A 310 19.09 7.48 14.56
C VAL A 310 17.86 7.95 15.35
N MET A 311 16.97 7.00 15.62
CA MET A 311 15.82 7.30 16.46
C MET A 311 16.25 7.47 17.93
N PRO A 312 15.97 8.64 18.56
CA PRO A 312 16.33 8.91 19.95
C PRO A 312 15.80 7.83 20.90
N LEU A 313 16.57 7.50 21.95
CA LEU A 313 16.17 6.49 22.94
C LEU A 313 14.81 6.78 23.59
N SER A 314 14.50 8.06 23.81
CA SER A 314 13.18 8.51 24.31
C SER A 314 12.05 8.16 23.35
N LEU A 315 12.26 8.37 22.05
CA LEU A 315 11.32 8.01 21.01
C LEU A 315 11.13 6.48 20.97
N ARG A 316 12.21 5.69 21.16
CA ARG A 316 12.13 4.21 21.22
C ARG A 316 11.29 3.73 22.39
N SER A 317 11.44 4.39 23.55
CA SER A 317 10.61 4.13 24.73
C SER A 317 9.13 4.46 24.46
N MET A 318 8.86 5.57 23.78
CA MET A 318 7.50 5.96 23.37
C MET A 318 6.83 4.89 22.51
N PHE A 319 7.49 4.36 21.47
CA PHE A 319 6.91 3.30 20.65
C PHE A 319 6.71 1.97 21.39
N SER A 320 7.49 1.71 22.45
CA SER A 320 7.23 0.55 23.31
C SER A 320 6.01 0.73 24.23
N GLN A 321 5.57 1.97 24.45
CA GLN A 321 4.39 2.35 25.23
C GLN A 321 3.13 2.52 24.35
N ILE A 322 3.29 2.81 23.05
CA ILE A 322 2.21 2.71 22.05
C ILE A 322 1.98 1.23 21.70
N ILE A 323 1.62 0.44 22.71
CA ILE A 323 0.95 -0.84 22.48
C ILE A 323 -0.52 -0.46 22.31
N ILE A 324 -1.01 -0.64 21.09
CA ILE A 324 -2.40 -0.40 20.69
C ILE A 324 -3.30 -1.14 21.69
N ALA A 325 -4.03 -0.40 22.52
CA ALA A 325 -5.15 -0.93 23.28
C ALA A 325 -6.06 -1.65 22.28
N GLY A 326 -6.38 -2.91 22.53
CA GLY A 326 -7.25 -3.70 21.68
C GLY A 326 -8.59 -2.99 21.46
N ASP A 327 -9.27 -3.33 20.36
CA ASP A 327 -10.57 -2.80 19.92
C ASP A 327 -11.73 -3.13 20.92
N ASP A 328 -11.59 -2.81 22.21
CA ASP A 328 -12.71 -2.78 23.15
C ASP A 328 -13.27 -1.34 23.17
N PRO A 329 -14.52 -1.12 22.73
CA PRO A 329 -15.10 0.21 22.61
C PRO A 329 -15.38 0.91 23.95
N GLU A 330 -15.05 0.28 25.09
CA GLU A 330 -15.28 0.84 26.43
C GLU A 330 -14.03 1.47 27.07
N ASP A 331 -12.82 1.20 26.58
CA ASP A 331 -11.61 1.78 27.16
C ASP A 331 -11.12 2.95 26.30
N GLY A 332 -11.45 4.16 26.77
CA GLY A 332 -10.95 5.41 26.21
C GLY A 332 -9.43 5.37 26.05
N ILE A 333 -8.97 5.71 24.85
CA ILE A 333 -7.55 5.82 24.52
C ILE A 333 -6.91 6.83 25.48
N THR A 334 -6.16 6.33 26.45
CA THR A 334 -5.42 7.18 27.39
C THR A 334 -3.99 7.28 26.87
N PHE A 335 -3.63 8.46 26.37
CA PHE A 335 -2.24 8.81 26.13
C PHE A 335 -1.61 9.19 27.48
N ILE A 336 -0.52 8.52 27.87
CA ILE A 336 0.35 8.97 28.97
C ILE A 336 1.50 9.76 28.38
#